data_AF-A0A2A5DG09-F1
#
_entry.id   AF-A0A2A5DG09-F1
#
_cell.length_a   1.000
_cell.length_b   1.000
_cell.length_c   1.000
_cell.angle_alpha   90.00
_cell.angle_beta   90.00
_cell.angle_gamma   90.00
#
_symmetry.space_group_name_H-M   'P 1'
#
loop_
_entity.id
_entity.type
_entity.pdbx_description
1 polymer ?
#
loop_
_entity_poly.entity_id
_entity_poly.type
_entity_poly.pdbx_seq_one_letter_code
_entity_poly.pdbx_strand_id
1 'polypeptide(L)'
;MELDLKNCPICSRLFSQDSGSQYCRVCAENAVRDEDLIQEAILLQHAATDTEIAELTRLSIERVRQILRESKVLALGVESDAICSKCQKRNALAESAYCLRCQLAMYRNLGDVAQELGRMAKKKPDEKHKSVRDAMEEKRRITGMHRFNPATKSIKGTGGP
;
A
#
# COMPACT_ATOMS: atom_id res chain seq x y z
N MET A 1 -39.03 34.48 -10.45
CA MET A 1 -38.46 33.13 -10.56
C MET A 1 -39.35 32.38 -11.51
N GLU A 2 -38.93 32.25 -12.78
CA GLU A 2 -39.59 31.33 -13.72
C GLU A 2 -39.25 29.91 -13.26
N LEU A 3 -40.29 29.11 -13.01
CA LEU A 3 -40.15 27.70 -12.74
C LEU A 3 -40.03 26.99 -14.09
N ASP A 4 -38.80 26.64 -14.46
CA ASP A 4 -38.54 25.83 -15.64
C ASP A 4 -39.03 24.40 -15.41
N LEU A 5 -40.26 24.13 -15.86
CA LEU A 5 -40.86 22.80 -15.86
C LEU A 5 -40.33 22.02 -17.06
N LYS A 6 -39.69 20.88 -16.79
CA LYS A 6 -39.17 19.97 -17.82
C LYS A 6 -39.77 18.59 -17.66
N ASN A 7 -39.75 17.83 -18.76
CA ASN A 7 -40.19 16.45 -18.74
C ASN A 7 -39.02 15.53 -18.39
N CYS A 8 -39.23 14.59 -17.47
CA CYS A 8 -38.22 13.60 -17.13
C CYS A 8 -38.00 12.64 -18.31
N PRO A 9 -36.76 12.39 -18.76
CA PRO A 9 -36.49 11.50 -19.89
C PRO A 9 -36.80 10.02 -19.60
N ILE A 10 -36.86 9.63 -18.31
CA ILE A 10 -37.08 8.24 -17.89
C ILE A 10 -38.57 7.92 -17.77
N CYS A 11 -39.32 8.73 -17.02
CA CYS A 11 -40.73 8.47 -16.72
C CYS A 11 -41.70 9.42 -17.42
N SER A 12 -41.21 10.39 -18.20
CA SER A 12 -42.02 11.39 -18.90
C SER A 12 -42.96 12.21 -18.01
N ARG A 13 -42.66 12.31 -16.71
CA ARG A 13 -43.37 13.19 -15.77
C ARG A 13 -42.78 14.60 -15.78
N LEU A 14 -43.65 15.60 -15.69
CA LEU A 14 -43.25 17.00 -15.54
C LEU A 14 -42.71 17.25 -14.13
N PHE A 15 -41.59 17.96 -14.03
CA PHE A 15 -40.97 18.35 -12.75
C PHE A 15 -40.29 19.72 -12.86
N SER A 16 -40.17 20.42 -11.74
CA SER A 16 -39.39 21.66 -11.62
C SER A 16 -37.90 21.33 -11.56
N GLN A 17 -37.11 21.94 -12.44
CA GLN A 17 -35.67 21.75 -12.44
C GLN A 17 -35.01 22.66 -11.39
N ASP A 18 -35.06 22.24 -10.13
CA ASP A 18 -34.63 23.10 -9.01
C ASP A 18 -33.10 23.15 -8.79
N SER A 19 -32.31 22.24 -9.39
CA SER A 19 -30.88 22.12 -9.02
C SER A 19 -29.99 21.37 -10.02
N GLY A 20 -30.14 21.60 -11.33
CA GLY A 20 -29.29 20.96 -12.34
C GLY A 20 -29.47 19.44 -12.50
N SER A 21 -30.40 18.82 -11.76
CA SER A 21 -30.80 17.43 -11.96
C SER A 21 -31.44 17.26 -13.34
N GLN A 22 -31.03 16.22 -14.06
CA GLN A 22 -31.62 15.85 -15.36
C GLN A 22 -32.88 14.99 -15.21
N TYR A 23 -33.15 14.49 -14.00
CA TYR A 23 -34.24 13.56 -13.71
C TYR A 23 -35.18 14.13 -12.64
N CYS A 24 -36.44 13.69 -12.68
CA CYS A 24 -37.37 14.01 -11.61
C CYS A 24 -36.91 13.36 -10.29
N ARG A 25 -37.35 13.92 -9.17
CA ARG A 25 -36.97 13.45 -7.83
C ARG A 25 -37.19 11.94 -7.64
N VAL A 26 -38.30 11.40 -8.12
CA VAL A 26 -38.63 9.97 -8.00
C VAL A 26 -37.63 9.11 -8.78
N CYS A 27 -37.28 9.50 -10.00
CA CYS A 27 -36.31 8.75 -10.81
C CYS A 27 -34.89 8.88 -10.24
N ALA A 28 -34.53 10.04 -9.68
CA ALA A 28 -33.26 10.22 -8.99
C ALA A 28 -33.16 9.34 -7.74
N GLU A 29 -34.22 9.31 -6.91
CA GLU A 29 -34.29 8.44 -5.73
C GLU A 29 -34.21 6.95 -6.11
N ASN A 30 -34.88 6.54 -7.20
CA ASN A 30 -34.76 5.17 -7.70
C ASN A 30 -33.35 4.84 -8.19
N ALA A 31 -32.66 5.78 -8.85
CA ALA A 31 -31.29 5.57 -9.30
C ALA A 31 -30.32 5.33 -8.12
N VAL A 32 -30.47 6.07 -7.03
CA VAL A 32 -29.70 5.85 -5.80
C VAL A 32 -30.00 4.47 -5.20
N ARG A 33 -31.28 4.05 -5.18
CA ARG A 33 -31.65 2.72 -4.70
C ARG A 33 -31.08 1.60 -5.56
N ASP A 34 -31.06 1.76 -6.88
CA ASP A 34 -30.47 0.78 -7.80
C ASP A 34 -28.95 0.64 -7.54
N GLU A 35 -28.26 1.75 -7.27
CA GLU A 35 -26.85 1.76 -6.87
C GLU A 35 -26.60 0.98 -5.58
N ASP A 36 -27.40 1.23 -4.54
CA ASP A 36 -27.29 0.55 -3.26
C ASP A 36 -27.49 -0.97 -3.41
N LEU A 37 -28.46 -1.40 -4.22
CA LEU A 37 -28.72 -2.82 -4.51
C LEU A 37 -27.54 -3.49 -5.22
N ILE A 38 -26.92 -2.79 -6.18
CA ILE A 38 -25.74 -3.30 -6.88
C ILE A 38 -24.54 -3.40 -5.93
N GLN A 39 -24.33 -2.41 -5.06
CA GLN A 39 -23.29 -2.48 -4.03
C GLN A 39 -23.51 -3.65 -3.09
N GLU A 40 -24.74 -3.87 -2.65
CA GLU A 40 -25.09 -4.99 -1.76
C GLU A 40 -24.82 -6.35 -2.45
N ALA A 41 -25.19 -6.49 -3.73
CA ALA A 41 -24.93 -7.71 -4.50
C ALA A 41 -23.44 -8.01 -4.64
N ILE A 42 -22.60 -6.99 -4.83
CA ILE A 42 -21.15 -7.17 -4.97
C ILE A 42 -20.48 -7.45 -3.62
N LEU A 43 -20.85 -6.71 -2.57
CA LEU A 43 -20.20 -6.82 -1.26
C LEU A 43 -20.66 -8.05 -0.46
N LEU A 44 -21.96 -8.35 -0.44
CA LEU A 44 -22.51 -9.44 0.36
C LEU A 44 -22.53 -10.77 -0.38
N GLN A 45 -22.82 -10.76 -1.68
CA GLN A 45 -22.95 -11.98 -2.47
C GLN A 45 -21.76 -12.27 -3.37
N HIS A 46 -20.75 -11.39 -3.40
CA HIS A 46 -19.53 -11.54 -4.19
C HIS A 46 -19.80 -11.76 -5.70
N ALA A 47 -20.87 -11.15 -6.22
CA ALA A 47 -21.18 -11.20 -7.65
C ALA A 47 -20.07 -10.48 -8.44
N ALA A 48 -19.46 -11.20 -9.40
CA ALA A 48 -18.30 -10.70 -10.14
C ALA A 48 -18.64 -10.34 -11.59
N THR A 49 -19.74 -10.86 -12.12
CA THR A 49 -20.16 -10.64 -13.51
C THR A 49 -21.42 -9.77 -13.60
N ASP A 50 -21.52 -8.98 -14.67
CA ASP A 50 -22.71 -8.15 -14.97
C ASP A 50 -24.00 -8.98 -14.97
N THR A 51 -23.92 -10.24 -15.44
CA THR A 51 -25.05 -11.17 -15.51
C THR A 51 -25.52 -11.62 -14.14
N GLU A 52 -24.61 -11.99 -13.24
CA GLU A 52 -24.95 -12.36 -11.86
C GLU A 52 -25.57 -11.18 -11.12
N ILE A 53 -25.00 -9.98 -11.28
CA ILE A 53 -25.52 -8.76 -10.65
C ILE A 53 -26.94 -8.47 -11.16
N ALA A 54 -27.18 -8.59 -12.47
CA ALA A 54 -28.50 -8.36 -13.07
C ALA A 54 -29.55 -9.38 -12.58
N GLU A 55 -29.18 -10.64 -12.40
CA GLU A 55 -30.08 -11.68 -11.86
C GLU A 55 -30.45 -11.41 -10.39
N LEU A 56 -29.48 -11.00 -9.57
CA LEU A 56 -29.68 -10.72 -8.15
C LEU A 56 -30.49 -9.45 -7.91
N THR A 57 -30.17 -8.38 -8.64
CA THR A 57 -30.81 -7.07 -8.50
C THR A 57 -32.09 -6.93 -9.32
N ARG A 58 -32.35 -7.87 -10.26
CA ARG A 58 -33.46 -7.82 -11.23
C ARG A 58 -33.45 -6.56 -12.11
N LEU A 59 -32.29 -5.95 -12.26
CA LEU A 59 -32.07 -4.83 -13.16
C LEU A 59 -31.67 -5.34 -14.55
N SER A 60 -31.85 -4.50 -15.59
CA SER A 60 -31.35 -4.86 -16.92
C SER A 60 -29.82 -4.80 -16.96
N ILE A 61 -29.20 -5.66 -17.74
CA ILE A 61 -27.73 -5.72 -17.91
C ILE A 61 -27.18 -4.35 -18.36
N GLU A 62 -27.90 -3.65 -19.24
CA GLU A 62 -27.52 -2.31 -19.71
C GLU A 62 -27.52 -1.28 -18.57
N ARG A 63 -28.53 -1.34 -17.69
CA ARG A 63 -28.65 -0.45 -16.54
C ARG A 63 -27.55 -0.73 -15.51
N VAL A 64 -27.28 -2.00 -15.23
CA VAL A 64 -26.17 -2.43 -14.37
C VAL A 64 -24.85 -1.89 -14.91
N ARG A 65 -24.54 -2.12 -16.20
CA ARG A 65 -23.33 -1.58 -16.84
C ARG A 65 -23.23 -0.07 -16.79
N GLN A 66 -24.34 0.64 -16.98
CA GLN A 66 -24.37 2.09 -16.88
C GLN A 66 -24.00 2.54 -15.46
N ILE A 67 -24.63 1.95 -14.45
CA ILE A 67 -24.37 2.26 -13.04
C ILE A 67 -22.94 1.90 -12.65
N LEU A 68 -22.40 0.76 -13.10
CA LEU A 68 -21.00 0.37 -12.86
C LEU A 68 -20.00 1.33 -13.50
N ARG A 69 -20.33 1.96 -14.64
CA ARG A 69 -19.49 2.99 -15.27
C ARG A 69 -19.57 4.34 -14.57
N GLU A 70 -20.76 4.71 -14.09
CA GLU A 70 -21.02 5.99 -13.41
C GLU A 70 -20.50 5.97 -11.97
N SER A 71 -20.61 4.82 -11.30
CA SER A 71 -20.11 4.61 -9.93
C SER A 71 -18.60 4.28 -9.97
N LYS A 72 -17.78 5.24 -9.54
CA LYS A 72 -16.32 5.04 -9.36
C LYS A 72 -15.93 3.95 -8.33
N VAL A 73 -16.90 3.31 -7.68
CA VAL A 73 -16.71 2.58 -6.41
C VAL A 73 -16.60 1.06 -6.60
N LEU A 74 -16.89 0.51 -7.79
CA LEU A 74 -17.01 -0.95 -7.97
C LEU A 74 -15.84 -1.58 -8.77
N ALA A 75 -14.70 -0.89 -8.85
CA ALA A 75 -13.47 -1.43 -9.47
C ALA A 75 -12.75 -2.49 -8.61
N LEU A 76 -13.25 -2.78 -7.40
CA LEU A 76 -12.75 -3.86 -6.55
C LEU A 76 -13.42 -5.19 -6.88
N GLY A 77 -13.27 -5.69 -8.12
CA GLY A 77 -13.65 -7.09 -8.38
C GLY A 77 -14.09 -7.45 -9.79
N VAL A 78 -14.30 -6.50 -10.69
CA VAL A 78 -14.60 -6.84 -12.09
C VAL A 78 -13.33 -7.41 -12.71
N GLU A 79 -13.32 -8.71 -12.98
CA GLU A 79 -12.29 -9.34 -13.79
C GLU A 79 -12.34 -8.70 -15.17
N SER A 80 -11.25 -8.06 -15.59
CA SER A 80 -11.16 -7.56 -16.96
C SER A 80 -11.08 -8.72 -17.94
N ASP A 81 -11.61 -8.56 -19.16
CA ASP A 81 -11.40 -9.51 -20.28
C ASP A 81 -9.91 -9.66 -20.66
N ALA A 82 -9.03 -8.83 -20.08
CA ALA A 82 -7.60 -8.90 -20.30
C ALA A 82 -6.99 -10.12 -19.60
N ILE A 83 -6.15 -10.86 -20.32
CA ILE A 83 -5.46 -12.03 -19.78
C ILE A 83 -4.25 -11.58 -18.95
N CYS A 84 -4.02 -12.23 -17.80
CA CYS A 84 -2.88 -11.97 -16.92
C CYS A 84 -1.55 -12.12 -17.68
N SER A 85 -0.75 -11.05 -17.73
CA SER A 85 0.53 -11.00 -18.42
C SER A 85 1.55 -12.02 -17.90
N LYS A 86 1.51 -12.35 -16.60
CA LYS A 86 2.47 -13.25 -15.96
C LYS A 86 2.16 -14.74 -16.16
N CYS A 87 0.91 -15.15 -15.91
CA CYS A 87 0.57 -16.57 -15.93
C CYS A 87 -0.24 -17.01 -17.15
N GLN A 88 -0.84 -16.07 -17.90
CA GLN A 88 -1.65 -16.30 -19.10
C GLN A 88 -2.82 -17.30 -18.97
N LYS A 89 -3.07 -17.81 -17.76
CA LYS A 89 -4.10 -18.82 -17.46
C LYS A 89 -5.40 -18.24 -16.88
N ARG A 90 -5.40 -16.98 -16.48
CA ARG A 90 -6.49 -16.31 -15.76
C ARG A 90 -6.60 -14.86 -16.17
N ASN A 91 -7.78 -14.30 -15.94
CA ASN A 91 -8.08 -12.90 -16.20
C ASN A 91 -7.30 -11.99 -15.24
N ALA A 92 -6.99 -10.81 -15.75
CA ALA A 92 -6.32 -9.75 -15.03
C ALA A 92 -7.35 -8.93 -14.25
N LEU A 93 -6.94 -8.36 -13.12
CA LEU A 93 -7.79 -7.43 -12.38
C LEU A 93 -8.00 -6.15 -13.21
N ALA A 94 -9.16 -5.50 -13.12
CA ALA A 94 -9.42 -4.26 -13.88
C ALA A 94 -8.33 -3.19 -13.74
N GLU A 95 -7.73 -3.07 -12.56
CA GLU A 95 -6.69 -2.07 -12.27
C GLU A 95 -5.26 -2.57 -12.48
N SER A 96 -5.04 -3.84 -12.86
CA SER A 96 -3.69 -4.40 -12.97
C SER A 96 -3.54 -5.42 -14.09
N ALA A 97 -2.38 -5.45 -14.76
CA ALA A 97 -2.06 -6.43 -15.80
C ALA A 97 -1.88 -7.89 -15.29
N TYR A 98 -2.18 -8.15 -14.01
CA TYR A 98 -1.96 -9.42 -13.35
C TYR A 98 -3.24 -9.95 -12.70
N CYS A 99 -3.38 -11.28 -12.64
CA CYS A 99 -4.42 -11.91 -11.83
C CYS A 99 -4.09 -11.82 -10.33
N LEU A 100 -5.10 -11.92 -9.48
CA LEU A 100 -4.99 -11.80 -8.02
C LEU A 100 -3.87 -12.66 -7.40
N ARG A 101 -3.77 -13.94 -7.78
CA ARG A 101 -2.71 -14.84 -7.24
C ARG A 101 -1.31 -14.41 -7.68
N CYS A 102 -1.16 -13.89 -8.90
CA CYS A 102 0.14 -13.41 -9.37
C CYS A 102 0.55 -12.14 -8.61
N GLN A 103 -0.40 -11.26 -8.33
CA GLN A 103 -0.20 -10.05 -7.55
C GLN A 103 0.18 -10.39 -6.10
N LEU A 104 -0.57 -11.29 -5.45
CA LEU A 104 -0.29 -11.76 -4.08
C LEU A 104 1.08 -12.43 -3.95
N ALA A 105 1.47 -13.25 -4.94
CA ALA A 105 2.80 -13.86 -4.95
C ALA A 105 3.91 -12.78 -5.07
N MET A 106 3.66 -11.72 -5.82
CA MET A 106 4.61 -10.61 -5.96
C MET A 106 4.76 -9.83 -4.66
N TYR A 107 3.66 -9.52 -3.98
CA TYR A 107 3.68 -8.86 -2.67
C TYR A 107 4.36 -9.71 -1.60
N ARG A 108 4.16 -11.02 -1.61
CA ARG A 108 4.87 -11.95 -0.70
C ARG A 108 6.37 -11.88 -0.90
N ASN A 109 6.84 -12.05 -2.14
CA ASN A 109 8.26 -11.98 -2.46
C ASN A 109 8.87 -10.63 -2.07
N LEU A 110 8.14 -9.53 -2.29
CA LEU A 110 8.59 -8.19 -1.90
C LEU A 110 8.70 -8.06 -0.37
N GLY A 111 7.72 -8.61 0.37
CA GLY A 111 7.75 -8.67 1.82
C GLY A 111 8.94 -9.47 2.36
N ASP A 112 9.24 -10.62 1.76
CA ASP A 112 10.36 -11.47 2.15
C ASP A 112 11.70 -10.74 1.93
N VAL A 113 11.90 -10.13 0.77
CA VAL A 113 13.11 -9.33 0.46
C VAL A 113 13.23 -8.14 1.41
N ALA A 114 12.12 -7.43 1.69
CA ALA A 114 12.13 -6.32 2.63
C ALA A 114 12.51 -6.76 4.05
N GLN A 115 12.07 -7.94 4.49
CA GLN A 115 12.47 -8.51 5.78
C GLN A 115 13.96 -8.87 5.81
N GLU A 116 14.49 -9.49 4.75
CA GLU A 116 15.92 -9.81 4.67
C GLU A 116 16.79 -8.55 4.73
N LEU A 117 16.45 -7.53 3.94
CA LEU A 117 17.14 -6.23 3.96
C LEU A 117 17.06 -5.57 5.35
N GLY A 118 15.91 -5.67 6.02
CA GLY A 118 15.75 -5.19 7.40
C GLY A 118 16.63 -5.94 8.41
N ARG A 119 16.81 -7.25 8.24
CA ARG A 119 17.72 -8.06 9.09
C ARG A 119 19.18 -7.71 8.83
N MET A 120 19.56 -7.50 7.57
CA MET A 120 20.90 -7.05 7.19
C MET A 120 21.20 -5.65 7.74
N ALA A 121 20.25 -4.72 7.69
CA ALA A 121 20.41 -3.36 8.23
C ALA A 121 20.54 -3.33 9.77
N LYS A 122 19.91 -4.27 10.49
CA LYS A 122 20.05 -4.41 11.95
C LYS A 122 21.39 -5.01 12.36
N LYS A 123 22.06 -5.74 11.47
CA LYS A 123 23.40 -6.28 11.69
C LYS A 123 24.43 -5.18 11.39
N LYS A 124 24.40 -4.08 12.17
CA LYS A 124 25.58 -3.21 12.24
C LYS A 124 26.77 -4.08 12.67
N PRO A 125 27.97 -3.91 12.09
CA PRO A 125 29.14 -4.57 12.63
C PRO A 125 29.27 -4.12 14.09
N ASP A 126 29.37 -5.08 15.00
CA ASP A 126 29.83 -4.81 16.36
C ASP A 126 31.27 -4.30 16.26
N GLU A 127 31.44 -3.01 15.98
CA GLU A 127 32.65 -2.30 16.35
C GLU A 127 32.69 -2.35 17.87
N LYS A 128 33.36 -3.38 18.39
CA LYS A 128 33.70 -3.52 19.80
C LYS A 128 34.49 -2.28 20.22
N HIS A 129 33.77 -1.23 20.61
CA HIS A 129 34.34 -0.13 21.36
C HIS A 129 34.81 -0.72 22.68
N LYS A 130 36.13 -0.91 22.82
CA LYS A 130 36.75 -1.23 24.10
C LYS A 130 36.24 -0.22 25.12
N SER A 131 35.74 -0.69 26.26
CA SER A 131 35.22 0.22 27.26
C SER A 131 36.32 1.19 27.69
N VAL A 132 35.96 2.41 28.10
CA VAL A 132 36.94 3.39 28.59
C VAL A 132 37.80 2.79 29.72
N ARG A 133 37.22 1.88 30.50
CA ARG A 133 37.89 1.11 31.54
C ARG A 133 38.94 0.15 30.97
N ASP A 134 38.62 -0.64 29.94
CA ASP A 134 39.57 -1.53 29.27
C ASP A 134 40.71 -0.74 28.61
N ALA A 135 40.38 0.40 28.01
CA ALA A 135 41.38 1.29 27.41
C ALA A 135 42.30 1.94 28.46
N MET A 136 41.79 2.27 29.66
CA MET A 136 42.59 2.76 30.78
C MET A 136 43.44 1.67 31.42
N GLU A 137 42.91 0.46 31.55
CA GLU A 137 43.61 -0.68 32.14
C GLU A 137 44.80 -1.12 31.28
N GLU A 138 44.62 -1.15 29.96
CA GLU A 138 45.71 -1.37 29.01
C GLU A 138 46.79 -0.28 29.12
N LYS A 139 46.40 0.99 29.16
CA LYS A 139 47.34 2.11 29.34
C LYS A 139 48.09 2.02 30.67
N ARG A 140 47.44 1.56 31.75
CA ARG A 140 48.06 1.35 33.08
C ARG A 140 49.07 0.21 33.06
N ARG A 141 48.84 -0.90 32.33
CA ARG A 141 49.84 -1.97 32.17
C ARG A 141 51.10 -1.44 31.47
N ILE A 142 50.91 -0.68 30.39
CA ILE A 142 52.02 -0.13 29.59
C ILE A 142 52.82 0.91 30.40
N THR A 143 52.16 1.82 31.11
CA THR A 143 52.84 2.84 31.93
C THR A 143 53.40 2.30 33.24
N GLY A 144 52.87 1.18 33.76
CA GLY A 144 53.39 0.47 34.93
C GLY A 144 54.75 -0.19 34.70
N MET A 145 55.08 -0.59 33.47
CA MET A 145 56.37 -1.18 33.10
C MET A 145 57.49 -0.14 32.89
N HIS A 146 57.18 1.16 32.83
CA HIS A 146 58.16 2.23 32.54
C HIS A 146 58.57 3.09 33.74
N ARG A 147 58.27 2.70 34.99
CA ARG A 147 58.80 3.41 36.15
C ARG A 147 60.17 2.83 36.56
N PHE A 148 61.17 3.69 36.36
CA PHE A 148 62.59 3.59 36.75
C PHE A 148 63.53 2.84 35.79
N ASN A 149 64.09 3.57 34.81
CA ASN A 149 65.45 3.33 34.33
C ASN A 149 66.31 4.56 34.65
N PRO A 150 66.93 4.65 35.85
CA PRO A 150 67.87 5.71 36.15
C PRO A 150 69.19 5.41 35.42
N ALA A 151 69.43 6.12 34.32
CA ALA A 151 70.71 6.10 33.63
C ALA A 151 71.84 6.48 34.61
N THR A 152 72.73 5.54 34.90
CA THR A 152 73.94 5.78 35.69
C THR A 152 75.00 6.47 34.83
N LYS A 153 74.96 7.81 34.76
CA LYS A 153 76.13 8.60 34.32
C LYS A 153 77.02 8.88 35.53
N SER A 154 77.97 7.98 35.79
CA SER A 154 79.07 8.23 36.73
C SER A 154 80.05 9.22 36.11
N ILE A 155 80.09 10.43 36.66
CA ILE A 155 81.16 11.40 36.42
C ILE A 155 82.29 11.01 37.37
N LYS A 156 83.37 10.41 36.87
CA LYS A 156 84.63 10.25 37.63
C LYS A 156 85.55 11.40 37.28
N GLY A 157 85.69 12.32 38.25
CA GLY A 157 86.69 13.37 38.24
C GLY A 157 88.10 12.80 38.35
N THR A 158 89.00 13.42 37.60
CA THR A 158 90.45 13.24 37.58
C THR A 158 91.10 13.83 38.82
N GLY A 159 92.15 13.18 39.35
CA GLY A 159 93.08 13.80 40.28
C GLY A 159 93.73 12.83 41.26
N GLY A 160 94.89 12.29 40.91
CA GLY A 160 95.85 11.74 41.87
C GLY A 160 97.17 12.52 41.75
N PRO A 161 97.84 12.84 42.87
CA PRO A 161 99.28 13.15 42.88
C PRO A 161 100.13 11.87 42.81
#